data_AF-A0A2S9XWV6-F1
#
_entry.id   AF-A0A2S9XWV6-F1
#
_cell.length_a   1.000
_cell.length_b   1.000
_cell.length_c   1.000
_cell.angle_alpha   90.00
_cell.angle_beta   90.00
_cell.angle_gamma   90.00
#
_symmetry.space_group_name_H-M   'P 1'
#
loop_
_entity.id
_entity.type
_entity.pdbx_description
1 polymer ?
#
loop_
_entity_poly.entity_id
_entity_poly.type
_entity_poly.pdbx_seq_one_letter_code
_entity_poly.pdbx_strand_id
1 'polypeptide(L)'
;MSARVAGISWVWWALVAFALGLVPRSEARAAMMTHYDLCSLALESDAIVLARVVSVRTQGYSELRRHEVLHAYAGTLERGDSVELDYGAYHLAPSWTPLEQWSSAEEVVLFLRHAPDAQRPGWTLVPSGLRIFADGLTYRFEQHDNPGPYAAVVQGHDPWDVFGDPRGGSGLTREQFETELGKAIECGAGVRDALADVDSPAGRARLLDMVGPRWGRDDDEPYEIHNFTFFRDRASITILEALWSTGDLNATLDGVSRVRGGVDLFMLRVDPGPAVLLEVAGAPSRALERRVAALQLLAEDLAPTRKPSTSAALVPLLSDPEPRIRAAAAAVAMRDAGASAQWRAAIVQRLHVESDPCTRYRLAQRAREAGLLDGIDLGLDAPIVAAERRGRAFELRWFDDTASWSLDGLEVVATPAEGAARTLQLEPGQVARWWSSGSSRGVGGWLLFDPPLPQGRSEFELVAHMSAGEQTLALRLPLRPLGDPPPPGPEPDPIVPASVAPTPISTPPGCTCGVAASRKAGPWLLWLVGLGSMLGRGTRRGTKN
;
A
#
# COMPACT_ATOMS: atom_id res chain seq x y z
N MET A 1 -20.96 -59.56 -3.82
CA MET A 1 -21.10 -58.54 -2.74
C MET A 1 -20.40 -57.21 -3.02
N SER A 2 -19.72 -57.00 -4.16
CA SER A 2 -18.93 -55.78 -4.42
C SER A 2 -19.71 -54.58 -5.02
N ALA A 3 -20.85 -54.79 -5.69
CA ALA A 3 -21.58 -53.70 -6.36
C ALA A 3 -22.50 -52.86 -5.46
N ARG A 4 -22.96 -53.39 -4.31
CA ARG A 4 -23.89 -52.67 -3.42
C ARG A 4 -23.21 -51.66 -2.48
N VAL A 5 -21.91 -51.80 -2.25
CA VAL A 5 -21.15 -50.85 -1.41
C VAL A 5 -20.80 -49.57 -2.19
N ALA A 6 -20.65 -49.66 -3.52
CA ALA A 6 -20.33 -48.52 -4.38
C ALA A 6 -21.50 -47.52 -4.52
N GLY A 7 -22.75 -47.99 -4.51
CA GLY A 7 -23.92 -47.12 -4.68
C GLY A 7 -24.22 -46.22 -3.48
N ILE A 8 -23.91 -46.68 -2.26
CA ILE A 8 -24.14 -45.91 -1.02
C ILE A 8 -23.15 -44.75 -0.92
N SER A 9 -21.91 -44.93 -1.40
CA SER A 9 -20.86 -43.90 -1.40
C SER A 9 -21.27 -42.64 -2.20
N TRP A 10 -21.86 -42.81 -3.38
CA TRP A 10 -22.19 -41.69 -4.26
C TRP A 10 -23.31 -40.80 -3.70
N VAL A 11 -24.30 -41.40 -3.03
CA VAL A 11 -25.41 -40.64 -2.42
C VAL A 11 -24.91 -39.80 -1.24
N TRP A 12 -23.97 -40.33 -0.45
CA TRP A 12 -23.33 -39.58 0.64
C TRP A 12 -22.48 -38.42 0.11
N TRP A 13 -21.69 -38.63 -0.94
CA TRP A 13 -20.91 -37.54 -1.56
C TRP A 13 -21.81 -36.46 -2.18
N ALA A 14 -22.91 -36.84 -2.84
CA ALA A 14 -23.87 -35.90 -3.39
C ALA A 14 -24.58 -35.11 -2.27
N LEU A 15 -24.95 -35.75 -1.16
CA LEU A 15 -25.56 -35.08 0.00
C LEU A 15 -24.57 -34.16 0.71
N VAL A 16 -23.30 -34.53 0.84
CA VAL A 16 -22.26 -33.66 1.42
C VAL A 16 -21.98 -32.47 0.50
N ALA A 17 -21.85 -32.68 -0.81
CA ALA A 17 -21.66 -31.59 -1.77
C ALA A 17 -22.88 -30.64 -1.81
N PHE A 18 -24.10 -31.20 -1.73
CA PHE A 18 -25.34 -30.42 -1.66
C PHE A 18 -25.46 -29.68 -0.33
N ALA A 19 -25.13 -30.31 0.80
CA ALA A 19 -25.09 -29.65 2.10
C ALA A 19 -24.04 -28.52 2.14
N LEU A 20 -22.84 -28.74 1.61
CA LEU A 20 -21.79 -27.72 1.47
C LEU A 20 -22.17 -26.60 0.48
N GLY A 21 -23.01 -26.89 -0.52
CA GLY A 21 -23.59 -25.91 -1.44
C GLY A 21 -24.78 -25.14 -0.86
N LEU A 22 -25.48 -25.72 0.12
CA LEU A 22 -26.60 -25.12 0.85
C LEU A 22 -26.15 -24.35 2.09
N VAL A 23 -24.94 -24.57 2.61
CA VAL A 23 -24.34 -23.62 3.55
C VAL A 23 -24.27 -22.31 2.78
N PRO A 24 -25.06 -21.27 3.15
CA PRO A 24 -24.89 -19.98 2.52
C PRO A 24 -23.40 -19.72 2.62
N ARG A 25 -22.75 -19.49 1.48
CA ARG A 25 -21.40 -18.94 1.48
C ARG A 25 -21.56 -17.60 2.15
N SER A 26 -21.54 -17.60 3.49
CA SER A 26 -21.16 -16.47 4.28
C SER A 26 -19.86 -16.10 3.64
N GLU A 27 -19.90 -15.03 2.85
CA GLU A 27 -18.70 -14.35 2.44
C GLU A 27 -18.03 -14.03 3.75
N ALA A 28 -17.16 -14.94 4.21
CA ALA A 28 -16.22 -14.68 5.25
C ALA A 28 -15.32 -13.64 4.61
N ARG A 29 -15.79 -12.39 4.66
CA ARG A 29 -15.00 -11.23 4.38
C ARG A 29 -14.08 -11.18 5.58
N ALA A 30 -12.99 -11.93 5.50
CA ALA A 30 -11.77 -11.59 6.17
C ALA A 30 -11.37 -10.23 5.57
N ALA A 31 -12.02 -9.19 6.09
CA ALA A 31 -11.72 -7.83 5.69
C ALA A 31 -10.36 -7.55 6.32
N MET A 32 -9.35 -7.41 5.47
CA MET A 32 -8.06 -6.90 5.90
C MET A 32 -8.29 -5.49 6.45
N MET A 33 -7.81 -5.22 7.65
CA MET A 33 -7.80 -3.85 8.17
C MET A 33 -6.61 -3.12 7.59
N THR A 34 -6.89 -2.12 6.77
CA THR A 34 -5.91 -1.12 6.41
C THR A 34 -5.52 -0.30 7.63
N HIS A 35 -4.22 -0.10 7.79
CA HIS A 35 -3.64 0.79 8.77
C HIS A 35 -3.36 2.17 8.13
N TYR A 36 -3.75 3.24 8.81
CA TYR A 36 -3.56 4.62 8.36
C TYR A 36 -2.75 5.40 9.39
N ASP A 37 -1.98 6.38 8.91
CA ASP A 37 -1.40 7.43 9.77
C ASP A 37 -2.49 8.41 10.25
N LEU A 38 -2.17 9.25 11.22
CA LEU A 38 -3.14 10.19 11.78
C LEU A 38 -3.68 11.19 10.74
N CYS A 39 -2.87 11.67 9.79
CA CYS A 39 -3.35 12.59 8.76
C CYS A 39 -4.37 11.90 7.83
N SER A 40 -4.09 10.67 7.39
CA SER A 40 -5.03 9.85 6.61
C SER A 40 -6.33 9.55 7.37
N LEU A 41 -6.23 9.22 8.66
CA LEU A 41 -7.40 9.01 9.51
C LEU A 41 -8.24 10.27 9.63
N ALA A 42 -7.62 11.43 9.87
CA ALA A 42 -8.31 12.71 9.94
C ALA A 42 -8.98 13.07 8.61
N LEU A 43 -8.30 12.84 7.49
CA LEU A 43 -8.82 13.07 6.14
C LEU A 43 -10.07 12.22 5.84
N GLU A 44 -10.06 10.94 6.22
CA GLU A 44 -11.18 10.00 6.01
C GLU A 44 -12.33 10.17 7.02
N SER A 45 -12.14 10.96 8.08
CA SER A 45 -13.14 11.14 9.13
C SER A 45 -14.08 12.31 8.86
N ASP A 46 -15.37 12.07 9.03
CA ASP A 46 -16.40 13.12 9.13
C ASP A 46 -16.46 13.70 10.55
N ALA A 47 -16.09 12.91 11.57
CA ALA A 47 -15.98 13.35 12.97
C ALA A 47 -14.84 12.63 13.72
N ILE A 48 -14.20 13.33 14.64
CA ILE A 48 -13.16 12.78 15.52
C ILE A 48 -13.49 13.18 16.95
N VAL A 49 -13.68 12.19 17.82
CA VAL A 49 -14.18 12.42 19.19
C VAL A 49 -13.42 11.60 20.22
N LEU A 50 -13.22 12.17 21.40
CA LEU A 50 -12.97 11.43 22.62
C LEU A 50 -14.32 10.99 23.17
N ALA A 51 -14.46 9.72 23.49
CA ALA A 51 -15.71 9.16 23.99
C ALA A 51 -15.47 8.11 25.07
N ARG A 52 -16.50 7.86 25.87
CA ARG A 52 -16.50 6.80 26.90
C ARG A 52 -17.54 5.74 26.61
N VAL A 53 -17.19 4.47 26.80
CA VAL A 53 -18.15 3.36 26.68
C VAL A 53 -19.18 3.46 27.81
N VAL A 54 -20.47 3.52 27.47
CA VAL A 54 -21.57 3.61 28.44
C VAL A 54 -22.32 2.29 28.56
N SER A 55 -22.43 1.54 27.47
CA SER A 55 -23.09 0.23 27.47
C SER A 55 -22.57 -0.63 26.33
N VAL A 56 -22.59 -1.95 26.55
CA VAL A 56 -22.28 -2.95 25.53
C VAL A 56 -23.48 -3.88 25.41
N ARG A 57 -23.94 -4.12 24.19
CA ARG A 57 -25.01 -5.09 23.90
C ARG A 57 -24.61 -5.99 22.75
N THR A 58 -24.96 -7.27 22.85
CA THR A 58 -24.73 -8.23 21.78
C THR A 58 -25.92 -8.24 20.82
N GLN A 59 -25.67 -8.11 19.53
CA GLN A 59 -26.68 -8.24 18.47
C GLN A 59 -26.17 -9.21 17.39
N GLY A 60 -26.65 -10.45 17.42
CA GLY A 60 -26.13 -11.52 16.56
C GLY A 60 -24.71 -11.89 16.95
N TYR A 61 -23.76 -11.76 16.02
CA TYR A 61 -22.32 -11.99 16.25
C TYR A 61 -21.54 -10.71 16.53
N SER A 62 -22.22 -9.56 16.59
CA SER A 62 -21.60 -8.25 16.81
C SER A 62 -21.77 -7.79 18.25
N GLU A 63 -20.72 -7.16 18.79
CA GLU A 63 -20.78 -6.38 20.02
C GLU A 63 -20.99 -4.91 19.69
N LEU A 64 -22.19 -4.41 19.92
CA LEU A 64 -22.50 -3.00 19.76
C LEU A 64 -22.18 -2.26 21.05
N ARG A 65 -21.29 -1.27 20.93
CA ARG A 65 -20.84 -0.42 22.03
C ARG A 65 -21.44 0.96 21.85
N ARG A 66 -22.20 1.40 22.85
CA ARG A 66 -22.68 2.77 22.91
C ARG A 66 -21.65 3.62 23.63
N HIS A 67 -21.22 4.68 22.98
CA HIS A 67 -20.30 5.67 23.51
C HIS A 67 -21.01 7.00 23.76
N GLU A 68 -20.61 7.70 24.82
CA GLU A 68 -20.94 9.11 25.07
C GLU A 68 -19.73 9.96 24.70
N VAL A 69 -19.95 10.98 23.87
CA VAL A 69 -18.91 11.92 23.43
C VAL A 69 -18.54 12.82 24.61
N LEU A 70 -17.26 12.77 25.00
CA LEU A 70 -16.71 13.60 26.06
C LEU A 70 -16.13 14.90 25.50
N HIS A 71 -15.50 14.82 24.32
CA HIS A 71 -14.90 15.94 23.62
C HIS A 71 -14.92 15.69 22.11
N ALA A 72 -15.14 16.75 21.32
CA ALA A 72 -15.10 16.70 19.88
C ALA A 72 -13.87 17.45 19.38
N TYR A 73 -12.97 16.75 18.69
CA TYR A 73 -11.79 17.34 18.08
C TYR A 73 -12.11 17.89 16.68
N ALA A 74 -13.00 17.22 15.93
CA ALA A 74 -13.46 17.64 14.60
C ALA A 74 -14.86 17.07 14.27
N GLY A 75 -15.56 17.70 13.33
CA GLY A 75 -16.84 17.24 12.79
C GLY A 75 -18.07 17.84 13.48
N THR A 76 -19.23 17.20 13.29
CA THR A 76 -20.54 17.71 13.74
C THR A 76 -21.02 17.15 15.07
N LEU A 77 -20.28 16.22 15.69
CA LEU A 77 -20.64 15.65 16.98
C LEU A 77 -20.27 16.62 18.11
N GLU A 78 -21.12 16.70 19.13
CA GLU A 78 -20.93 17.55 20.29
C GLU A 78 -20.78 16.73 21.58
N ARG A 79 -20.27 17.37 22.64
CA ARG A 79 -20.18 16.74 23.96
C ARG A 79 -21.58 16.34 24.45
N GLY A 80 -21.72 15.11 24.91
CA GLY A 80 -22.98 14.52 25.37
C GLY A 80 -23.76 13.75 24.29
N ASP A 81 -23.38 13.90 23.02
CA ASP A 81 -23.91 13.04 21.96
C ASP A 81 -23.55 11.57 22.23
N SER A 82 -24.35 10.65 21.67
CA SER A 82 -24.06 9.24 21.75
C SER A 82 -23.93 8.59 20.39
N VAL A 83 -22.90 7.77 20.21
CA VAL A 83 -22.67 6.97 19.01
C VAL A 83 -22.70 5.49 19.37
N GLU A 84 -23.28 4.65 18.51
CA GLU A 84 -23.28 3.19 18.69
C GLU A 84 -22.42 2.57 17.58
N LEU A 85 -21.41 1.80 17.97
CA LEU A 85 -20.39 1.27 17.06
C LEU A 85 -20.24 -0.23 17.23
N ASP A 86 -20.05 -0.92 16.11
CA ASP A 86 -19.56 -2.30 16.08
C ASP A 86 -18.04 -2.27 15.96
N TYR A 87 -17.36 -2.88 16.92
CA TYR A 87 -15.90 -2.97 16.91
C TYR A 87 -15.40 -4.14 16.05
N GLY A 88 -16.28 -5.06 15.62
CA GLY A 88 -15.88 -6.21 14.83
C GLY A 88 -14.74 -6.99 15.49
N ALA A 89 -13.55 -6.97 14.88
CA ALA A 89 -12.37 -7.72 15.32
C ALA A 89 -11.39 -6.94 16.23
N TYR A 90 -11.73 -5.74 16.72
CA TYR A 90 -10.86 -5.02 17.68
C TYR A 90 -10.76 -5.74 19.02
N HIS A 91 -9.54 -6.17 19.38
CA HIS A 91 -9.25 -6.77 20.67
C HIS A 91 -8.64 -5.71 21.59
N LEU A 92 -9.45 -5.12 22.47
CA LEU A 92 -9.04 -4.00 23.31
C LEU A 92 -7.96 -4.33 24.35
N ALA A 93 -7.75 -5.61 24.65
CA ALA A 93 -6.65 -6.06 25.47
C ALA A 93 -5.47 -6.47 24.57
N PRO A 94 -4.24 -6.02 24.85
CA PRO A 94 -3.05 -6.51 24.16
C PRO A 94 -2.94 -8.02 24.33
N SER A 95 -2.52 -8.73 23.28
CA SER A 95 -2.40 -10.19 23.30
C SER A 95 -1.38 -10.70 24.33
N TRP A 96 -0.44 -9.85 24.77
CA TRP A 96 0.60 -10.16 25.73
C TRP A 96 0.25 -9.87 27.19
N THR A 97 -0.84 -9.14 27.46
CA THR A 97 -1.26 -8.81 28.82
C THR A 97 -2.43 -9.70 29.22
N PRO A 98 -2.35 -10.44 30.35
CA PRO A 98 -3.51 -11.13 30.88
C PRO A 98 -4.67 -10.14 31.04
N LEU A 99 -5.86 -10.49 30.52
CA LEU A 99 -7.07 -9.64 30.56
C LEU A 99 -7.36 -9.06 31.96
N GLU A 100 -6.99 -9.79 33.01
CA GLU A 100 -7.17 -9.41 34.41
C GLU A 100 -6.32 -8.20 34.85
N GLN A 101 -5.22 -7.92 34.15
CA GLN A 101 -4.29 -6.82 34.45
C GLN A 101 -4.55 -5.58 33.60
N TRP A 102 -5.37 -5.72 32.54
CA TRP A 102 -5.71 -4.60 31.68
C TRP A 102 -6.82 -3.77 32.34
N SER A 103 -6.48 -2.58 32.82
CA SER A 103 -7.51 -1.61 33.19
C SER A 103 -8.27 -1.26 31.91
N SER A 104 -9.56 -1.57 31.86
CA SER A 104 -10.37 -1.30 30.67
C SER A 104 -10.24 0.18 30.33
N ALA A 105 -9.76 0.50 29.13
CA ALA A 105 -9.73 1.88 28.65
C ALA A 105 -11.18 2.40 28.63
N GLU A 106 -11.53 3.19 29.65
CA GLU A 106 -12.87 3.78 29.75
C GLU A 106 -13.06 4.82 28.64
N GLU A 107 -11.98 5.52 28.28
CA GLU A 107 -11.95 6.56 27.27
C GLU A 107 -11.20 6.12 26.01
N VAL A 108 -11.76 6.45 24.86
CA VAL A 108 -11.27 6.08 23.54
C VAL A 108 -11.37 7.28 22.59
N VAL A 109 -10.43 7.40 21.65
CA VAL A 109 -10.58 8.33 20.52
C VAL A 109 -11.08 7.57 19.31
N LEU A 110 -12.13 8.11 18.70
CA LEU A 110 -12.87 7.49 17.60
C LEU A 110 -12.78 8.38 16.36
N PHE A 111 -12.26 7.81 15.28
CA PHE A 111 -12.27 8.38 13.94
C PHE A 111 -13.48 7.81 13.21
N LEU A 112 -14.46 8.67 12.96
CA LEU A 112 -15.80 8.29 12.53
C LEU A 112 -16.11 8.85 11.16
N ARG A 113 -16.80 8.04 10.37
CA ARG A 113 -17.43 8.45 9.12
C ARG A 113 -18.87 7.96 9.04
N HIS A 114 -19.69 8.67 8.30
CA HIS A 114 -21.03 8.19 7.98
C HIS A 114 -20.94 6.93 7.13
N ALA A 115 -21.73 5.91 7.49
CA ALA A 115 -21.81 4.71 6.70
C ALA A 115 -22.26 5.06 5.26
N PRO A 116 -21.52 4.65 4.22
CA PRO A 116 -21.91 4.92 2.84
C PRO A 116 -23.15 4.11 2.43
N ASP A 117 -23.51 3.08 3.19
CA ASP A 117 -24.63 2.19 2.91
C ASP A 117 -25.90 2.63 3.63
N ALA A 118 -26.95 2.95 2.85
CA ALA A 118 -28.27 3.29 3.36
C ALA A 118 -28.89 2.18 4.24
N GLN A 119 -28.41 0.92 4.14
CA GLN A 119 -28.89 -0.19 4.96
C GLN A 119 -28.36 -0.17 6.40
N ARG A 120 -27.26 0.54 6.66
CA ARG A 120 -26.70 0.74 8.01
C ARG A 120 -26.57 2.23 8.31
N PRO A 121 -27.68 2.97 8.40
CA PRO A 121 -27.61 4.40 8.68
C PRO A 121 -26.94 4.62 10.05
N GLY A 122 -25.92 5.46 10.09
CA GLY A 122 -25.22 5.79 11.32
C GLY A 122 -23.73 6.06 11.13
N TRP A 123 -23.04 6.10 12.26
CA TRP A 123 -21.60 6.26 12.35
C TRP A 123 -20.90 4.91 12.23
N THR A 124 -19.77 4.88 11.55
CA THR A 124 -18.88 3.72 11.49
C THR A 124 -17.46 4.17 11.77
N LEU A 125 -16.66 3.26 12.33
CA LEU A 125 -15.22 3.50 12.48
C LEU A 125 -14.55 3.52 11.10
N VAL A 126 -13.68 4.51 10.89
CA VAL A 126 -12.65 4.43 9.85
C VAL A 126 -11.77 3.21 10.17
N PRO A 127 -11.32 2.40 9.19
CA PRO A 127 -10.39 1.30 9.44
C PRO A 127 -9.15 1.78 10.22
N SER A 128 -8.71 1.02 11.24
CA SER A 128 -7.70 1.45 12.21
C SER A 128 -8.01 2.75 12.98
N GLY A 129 -9.24 3.26 12.92
CA GLY A 129 -9.68 4.53 13.49
C GLY A 129 -10.07 4.50 14.97
N LEU A 130 -9.54 3.56 15.74
CA LEU A 130 -9.72 3.49 17.19
C LEU A 130 -8.39 3.76 17.88
N ARG A 131 -8.39 4.59 18.91
CA ARG A 131 -7.27 4.76 19.84
C ARG A 131 -7.75 4.58 21.27
N ILE A 132 -6.94 3.93 22.09
CA ILE A 132 -7.21 3.76 23.52
C ILE A 132 -6.05 4.28 24.35
N PHE A 133 -6.34 4.68 25.58
CA PHE A 133 -5.34 5.10 26.55
C PHE A 133 -5.23 4.05 27.67
N ALA A 134 -4.02 3.54 27.89
CA ALA A 134 -3.73 2.56 28.94
C ALA A 134 -2.29 2.71 29.41
N ASP A 135 -2.03 2.48 30.70
CA ASP A 135 -0.67 2.55 31.29
C ASP A 135 0.10 3.85 30.96
N GLY A 136 -0.62 4.97 30.84
CA GLY A 136 -0.06 6.28 30.51
C GLY A 136 0.33 6.48 29.03
N LEU A 137 0.06 5.49 28.18
CA LEU A 137 0.37 5.50 26.75
C LEU A 137 -0.89 5.42 25.89
N THR A 138 -0.72 5.79 24.62
CA THR A 138 -1.73 5.69 23.58
C THR A 138 -1.46 4.46 22.72
N TYR A 139 -2.52 3.71 22.41
CA TYR A 139 -2.45 2.54 21.55
C TYR A 139 -3.32 2.74 20.33
N ARG A 140 -2.78 2.32 19.18
CA ARG A 140 -3.53 2.07 17.95
C ARG A 140 -3.82 0.59 17.79
N PHE A 141 -4.48 0.23 16.69
CA PHE A 141 -4.77 -1.15 16.38
C PHE A 141 -4.26 -1.51 15.00
N GLU A 142 -3.58 -2.65 14.91
CA GLU A 142 -3.03 -3.19 13.67
C GLU A 142 -3.49 -4.64 13.47
N GLN A 143 -3.46 -5.11 12.22
CA GLN A 143 -3.66 -6.51 11.88
C GLN A 143 -2.34 -7.08 11.37
N HIS A 144 -1.74 -8.01 12.12
CA HIS A 144 -0.49 -8.66 11.71
C HIS A 144 -0.71 -9.97 10.94
N ASP A 145 -1.86 -10.63 11.14
CA ASP A 145 -2.23 -11.89 10.50
C ASP A 145 -3.54 -11.73 9.71
N ASN A 146 -3.63 -12.33 8.52
CA ASN A 146 -4.87 -12.39 7.74
C ASN A 146 -5.30 -13.83 7.42
N PRO A 147 -6.43 -14.33 7.95
CA PRO A 147 -7.33 -13.65 8.89
C PRO A 147 -6.76 -13.59 10.31
N GLY A 148 -7.03 -12.51 11.04
CA GLY A 148 -6.58 -12.32 12.43
C GLY A 148 -7.27 -11.15 13.12
N PRO A 149 -7.23 -11.08 14.47
CA PRO A 149 -7.80 -9.97 15.23
C PRO A 149 -6.99 -8.68 15.02
N TYR A 150 -7.59 -7.54 15.40
CA TYR A 150 -6.86 -6.27 15.44
C TYR A 150 -6.29 -6.08 16.85
N ALA A 151 -4.96 -6.14 16.95
CA ALA A 151 -4.24 -6.08 18.21
C ALA A 151 -3.83 -4.65 18.54
N ALA A 152 -3.87 -4.30 19.82
CA ALA A 152 -3.36 -3.02 20.30
C ALA A 152 -1.83 -2.96 20.13
N VAL A 153 -1.34 -1.87 19.54
CA VAL A 153 0.08 -1.56 19.35
C VAL A 153 0.32 -0.14 19.86
N VAL A 154 1.43 0.08 20.55
CA VAL A 154 1.79 1.40 21.07
C VAL A 154 1.90 2.39 19.91
N GLN A 155 1.19 3.52 20.00
CA GLN A 155 1.24 4.60 19.02
C GLN A 155 2.43 5.50 19.32
N GLY A 156 3.36 5.63 18.37
CA GLY A 156 4.43 6.61 18.30
C GLY A 156 4.07 7.82 17.43
N HIS A 157 5.07 8.60 17.06
CA HIS A 157 4.91 9.81 16.24
C HIS A 157 4.72 9.47 14.75
N ASP A 158 3.59 9.87 14.17
CA ASP A 158 3.35 9.74 12.73
C ASP A 158 3.99 10.92 11.95
N PRO A 159 4.48 10.69 10.71
CA PRO A 159 4.43 9.43 9.97
C PRO A 159 5.64 8.51 10.25
N TRP A 160 6.56 8.88 11.14
CA TRP A 160 7.78 8.11 11.40
C TRP A 160 7.49 6.70 11.90
N ASP A 161 6.55 6.57 12.83
CA ASP A 161 6.17 5.29 13.43
C ASP A 161 5.59 4.30 12.41
N VAL A 162 4.64 4.73 11.56
CA VAL A 162 4.08 3.87 10.50
C VAL A 162 5.11 3.44 9.47
N PHE A 163 6.17 4.24 9.29
CA PHE A 163 7.29 3.92 8.43
C PHE A 163 8.37 3.05 9.11
N GLY A 164 8.22 2.73 10.40
CA GLY A 164 9.20 1.98 11.18
C GLY A 164 10.48 2.77 11.46
N ASP A 165 10.41 4.09 11.37
CA ASP A 165 11.51 5.01 11.61
C ASP A 165 11.71 5.23 13.13
N PRO A 166 12.94 5.15 13.68
CA PRO A 166 13.21 5.30 15.12
C PRO A 166 12.69 6.59 15.76
N ARG A 167 12.48 7.66 14.98
CA ARG A 167 11.88 8.91 15.48
C ARG A 167 10.41 8.77 15.84
N GLY A 168 9.76 7.67 15.42
CA GLY A 168 8.46 7.25 15.94
C GLY A 168 8.45 7.14 17.47
N GLY A 169 9.61 6.88 18.09
CA GLY A 169 9.76 6.88 19.55
C GLY A 169 9.13 5.67 20.24
N SER A 170 9.09 5.71 21.58
CA SER A 170 8.66 4.59 22.42
C SER A 170 7.18 4.59 22.80
N GLY A 171 6.38 5.51 22.24
CA GLY A 171 4.95 5.66 22.52
C GLY A 171 4.56 7.05 23.01
N LEU A 172 3.37 7.50 22.60
CA LEU A 172 2.80 8.79 22.95
C LEU A 172 1.99 8.71 24.24
N THR A 173 2.21 9.66 25.15
CA THR A 173 1.24 9.94 26.21
C THR A 173 -0.03 10.54 25.61
N ARG A 174 -1.10 10.63 26.40
CA ARG A 174 -2.35 11.27 25.95
C ARG A 174 -2.15 12.71 25.45
N GLU A 175 -1.42 13.54 26.20
CA GLU A 175 -1.18 14.94 25.84
C GLU A 175 -0.38 15.07 24.54
N GLN A 176 0.64 14.22 24.38
CA GLN A 176 1.43 14.16 23.14
C GLN A 176 0.56 13.70 21.97
N PHE A 177 -0.27 12.67 22.18
CA PHE A 177 -1.19 12.19 21.16
C PHE A 177 -2.19 13.27 20.74
N GLU A 178 -2.80 14.00 21.68
CA GLU A 178 -3.74 15.08 21.36
C GLU A 178 -3.07 16.21 20.58
N THR A 179 -1.79 16.48 20.86
CA THR A 179 -0.97 17.44 20.08
C THR A 179 -0.74 16.95 18.65
N GLU A 180 -0.34 15.69 18.46
CA GLU A 180 -0.16 15.10 17.13
C GLU A 180 -1.50 15.00 16.36
N LEU A 181 -2.60 14.72 17.07
CA LEU A 181 -3.94 14.71 16.50
C LEU A 181 -4.35 16.08 15.98
N GLY A 182 -4.04 17.16 16.70
CA GLY A 182 -4.29 18.52 16.23
C GLY A 182 -3.59 18.81 14.90
N LYS A 183 -2.29 18.49 14.79
CA LYS A 183 -1.51 18.62 13.54
C LYS A 183 -2.10 17.77 12.41
N ALA A 184 -2.53 16.56 12.72
CA ALA A 184 -3.13 15.66 11.75
C ALA A 184 -4.48 16.17 11.21
N ILE A 185 -5.30 16.78 12.07
CA ILE A 185 -6.55 17.43 11.65
C ILE A 185 -6.26 18.61 10.71
N GLU A 186 -5.27 19.44 11.05
CA GLU A 186 -4.83 20.54 10.18
C GLU A 186 -4.29 20.03 8.83
N CYS A 187 -3.49 18.96 8.84
CA CYS A 187 -3.01 18.28 7.64
C CYS A 187 -4.17 17.80 6.76
N GLY A 188 -5.12 17.05 7.34
CA GLY A 188 -6.30 16.56 6.62
C GLY A 188 -7.19 17.67 6.06
N ALA A 189 -7.38 18.76 6.81
CA ALA A 189 -8.08 19.95 6.33
C ALA A 189 -7.34 20.62 5.17
N GLY A 190 -6.01 20.79 5.29
CA GLY A 190 -5.17 21.34 4.24
C GLY A 190 -5.23 20.54 2.94
N VAL A 191 -5.29 19.21 3.02
CA VAL A 191 -5.51 18.35 1.84
C VAL A 191 -6.87 18.65 1.20
N ARG A 192 -7.97 18.71 1.98
CA ARG A 192 -9.31 19.03 1.46
C ARG A 192 -9.36 20.41 0.78
N ASP A 193 -8.73 21.41 1.39
CA ASP A 193 -8.66 22.77 0.84
C ASP A 193 -7.84 22.81 -0.45
N ALA A 194 -6.72 22.10 -0.51
CA ALA A 194 -5.89 22.01 -1.72
C ALA A 194 -6.61 21.26 -2.86
N LEU A 195 -7.42 20.25 -2.53
CA LEU A 195 -8.26 19.52 -3.49
C LEU A 195 -9.35 20.40 -4.10
N ALA A 196 -9.91 21.36 -3.35
CA ALA A 196 -10.91 22.29 -3.88
C ALA A 196 -10.36 23.18 -5.02
N ASP A 197 -9.04 23.39 -5.06
CA ASP A 197 -8.32 24.21 -6.04
C ASP A 197 -7.47 23.37 -7.02
N VAL A 198 -7.72 22.06 -7.14
CA VAL A 198 -6.85 21.11 -7.87
C VAL A 198 -6.63 21.47 -9.35
N ASP A 199 -7.59 22.15 -9.99
CA ASP A 199 -7.46 22.57 -11.39
C ASP A 199 -6.48 23.76 -11.57
N SER A 200 -6.15 24.47 -10.50
CA SER A 200 -5.21 25.60 -10.53
C SER A 200 -3.75 25.11 -10.40
N PRO A 201 -2.77 25.76 -11.06
CA PRO A 201 -1.35 25.44 -10.86
C PRO A 201 -0.90 25.55 -9.40
N ALA A 202 -1.44 26.52 -8.66
CA ALA A 202 -1.14 26.71 -7.24
C ALA A 202 -1.69 25.56 -6.37
N GLY A 203 -2.92 25.10 -6.63
CA GLY A 203 -3.51 23.95 -5.96
C GLY A 203 -2.73 22.67 -6.23
N ARG A 204 -2.37 22.40 -7.50
CA ARG A 204 -1.50 21.26 -7.85
C ARG A 204 -0.15 21.31 -7.15
N ALA A 205 0.49 22.48 -7.09
CA ALA A 205 1.76 22.63 -6.38
C ALA A 205 1.63 22.33 -4.87
N ARG A 206 0.58 22.84 -4.20
CA ARG A 206 0.32 22.55 -2.79
C ARG A 206 0.09 21.05 -2.55
N LEU A 207 -0.72 20.42 -3.40
CA LEU A 207 -0.98 18.98 -3.35
C LEU A 207 0.31 18.17 -3.49
N LEU A 208 1.16 18.52 -4.45
CA LEU A 208 2.46 17.86 -4.63
C LEU A 208 3.36 18.00 -3.40
N ASP A 209 3.37 19.17 -2.76
CA ASP A 209 4.16 19.39 -1.55
C ASP A 209 3.62 18.61 -0.34
N MET A 210 2.33 18.28 -0.32
CA MET A 210 1.70 17.43 0.70
C MET A 210 1.98 15.93 0.51
N VAL A 211 2.22 15.45 -0.72
CA VAL A 211 2.63 14.04 -0.95
C VAL A 211 4.04 13.78 -0.41
N GLY A 212 4.90 14.79 -0.49
CA GLY A 212 6.29 14.72 -0.07
C GLY A 212 7.14 15.70 -0.88
N PRO A 213 8.37 16.01 -0.45
CA PRO A 213 9.25 16.91 -1.16
C PRO A 213 9.82 16.22 -2.39
N ARG A 214 10.40 17.07 -3.23
CA ARG A 214 11.08 16.65 -4.44
C ARG A 214 12.22 15.71 -4.10
N TRP A 215 12.39 14.71 -4.95
CA TRP A 215 13.50 13.78 -4.88
C TRP A 215 14.83 14.55 -4.76
N GLY A 216 15.63 14.16 -3.78
CA GLY A 216 16.99 14.65 -3.60
C GLY A 216 17.15 15.95 -2.83
N ARG A 217 16.07 16.48 -2.24
CA ARG A 217 16.14 17.72 -1.46
C ARG A 217 16.23 17.54 0.04
N ASP A 218 15.77 16.41 0.58
CA ASP A 218 15.67 16.24 2.02
C ASP A 218 16.15 14.85 2.44
N ASP A 219 17.26 14.86 3.17
CA ASP A 219 17.90 13.67 3.71
C ASP A 219 17.23 13.21 5.00
N ASP A 220 16.37 14.03 5.62
CA ASP A 220 15.77 13.75 6.94
C ASP A 220 14.42 13.06 6.83
N GLU A 221 13.94 12.76 5.63
CA GLU A 221 12.59 12.25 5.51
C GLU A 221 12.47 10.79 5.92
N PRO A 222 11.38 10.42 6.61
CA PRO A 222 11.06 9.02 6.76
C PRO A 222 10.65 8.46 5.38
N TYR A 223 11.24 7.34 5.04
CA TYR A 223 10.82 6.50 3.93
C TYR A 223 10.22 5.25 4.53
N GLU A 224 9.21 4.65 3.92
CA GLU A 224 8.68 3.38 4.38
C GLU A 224 9.78 2.34 4.35
N ILE A 225 10.26 2.03 5.56
CA ILE A 225 11.38 1.12 5.74
C ILE A 225 10.87 -0.29 5.58
N HIS A 226 9.57 -0.57 5.72
CA HIS A 226 9.01 -1.92 5.70
C HIS A 226 7.79 -2.00 4.81
N ASN A 227 7.56 -3.15 4.16
CA ASN A 227 6.20 -3.53 3.80
C ASN A 227 5.42 -3.80 5.10
N PHE A 228 5.08 -2.76 5.87
CA PHE A 228 4.13 -2.88 6.96
C PHE A 228 2.86 -3.38 6.29
N THR A 229 2.60 -4.67 6.46
CA THR A 229 1.50 -5.33 5.80
C THR A 229 0.26 -4.53 6.17
N PHE A 230 -0.36 -3.91 5.17
CA PHE A 230 -1.60 -3.13 5.26
C PHE A 230 -1.48 -1.64 5.63
N PHE A 231 -0.30 -1.04 5.82
CA PHE A 231 -0.21 0.42 5.88
C PHE A 231 -0.65 1.05 4.54
N ARG A 232 -1.44 2.11 4.61
CA ARG A 232 -1.79 2.94 3.47
C ARG A 232 -1.70 4.42 3.82
N ASP A 233 -1.03 5.17 2.95
CA ASP A 233 -1.05 6.61 2.97
C ASP A 233 -2.26 7.10 2.15
N ARG A 234 -3.41 7.20 2.82
CA ARG A 234 -4.65 7.59 2.16
C ARG A 234 -4.62 9.04 1.71
N ALA A 235 -3.88 9.91 2.41
CA ALA A 235 -3.67 11.29 2.00
C ALA A 235 -2.97 11.34 0.63
N SER A 236 -1.80 10.68 0.49
CA SER A 236 -1.08 10.60 -0.77
C SER A 236 -1.90 9.92 -1.87
N ILE A 237 -2.59 8.81 -1.58
CA ILE A 237 -3.48 8.16 -2.56
C ILE A 237 -4.54 9.14 -3.08
N THR A 238 -5.23 9.84 -2.17
CA THR A 238 -6.30 10.79 -2.54
C THR A 238 -5.77 11.93 -3.39
N ILE A 239 -4.60 12.47 -3.02
CA ILE A 239 -3.93 13.52 -3.80
C ILE A 239 -3.58 13.04 -5.20
N LEU A 240 -2.98 11.84 -5.34
CA LEU A 240 -2.61 11.28 -6.63
C LEU A 240 -3.83 10.99 -7.52
N GLU A 241 -4.91 10.46 -6.95
CA GLU A 241 -6.18 10.26 -7.67
C GLU A 241 -6.76 11.60 -8.17
N ALA A 242 -6.66 12.66 -7.36
CA ALA A 242 -7.12 13.99 -7.75
C ALA A 242 -6.25 14.63 -8.82
N LEU A 243 -4.92 14.62 -8.66
CA LEU A 243 -3.97 15.10 -9.67
C LEU A 243 -4.19 14.38 -11.00
N TRP A 244 -4.40 13.08 -10.96
CA TRP A 244 -4.72 12.29 -12.14
C TRP A 244 -6.02 12.77 -12.82
N SER A 245 -7.07 13.02 -12.04
CA SER A 245 -8.37 13.42 -12.57
C SER A 245 -8.35 14.74 -13.36
N THR A 246 -7.31 15.57 -13.17
CA THR A 246 -7.09 16.80 -13.95
C THR A 246 -6.60 16.52 -15.39
N GLY A 247 -6.12 15.32 -15.68
CA GLY A 247 -5.45 14.97 -16.93
C GLY A 247 -4.01 15.47 -17.05
N ASP A 248 -3.46 16.13 -16.02
CA ASP A 248 -2.06 16.57 -15.98
C ASP A 248 -1.13 15.39 -15.61
N LEU A 249 -0.67 14.68 -16.64
CA LEU A 249 0.25 13.54 -16.46
C LEU A 249 1.57 13.96 -15.81
N ASN A 250 2.08 15.17 -16.08
CA ASN A 250 3.34 15.64 -15.48
C ASN A 250 3.18 15.80 -13.97
N ALA A 251 2.10 16.45 -13.52
CA ALA A 251 1.82 16.59 -12.10
C ALA A 251 1.60 15.24 -11.42
N THR A 252 0.90 14.29 -12.07
CA THR A 252 0.73 12.95 -11.52
C THR A 252 2.08 12.25 -11.34
N LEU A 253 2.95 12.24 -12.36
CA LEU A 253 4.25 11.60 -12.29
C LEU A 253 5.18 12.27 -11.28
N ASP A 254 5.09 13.59 -11.11
CA ASP A 254 5.77 14.30 -10.04
C ASP A 254 5.28 13.82 -8.67
N GLY A 255 3.98 13.64 -8.48
CA GLY A 255 3.40 13.09 -7.27
C GLY A 255 3.91 11.67 -6.99
N VAL A 256 3.87 10.78 -7.98
CA VAL A 256 4.38 9.41 -7.85
C VAL A 256 5.87 9.41 -7.44
N SER A 257 6.68 10.31 -8.01
CA SER A 257 8.10 10.42 -7.64
C SER A 257 8.34 10.91 -6.19
N ARG A 258 7.31 11.49 -5.55
CA ARG A 258 7.35 12.01 -4.18
C ARG A 258 6.83 11.03 -3.15
N VAL A 259 6.16 9.95 -3.56
CA VAL A 259 5.67 8.90 -2.65
C VAL A 259 6.81 8.33 -1.80
N ARG A 260 6.56 8.19 -0.50
CA ARG A 260 7.52 7.65 0.48
C ARG A 260 7.16 6.24 0.96
N GLY A 261 5.96 5.78 0.66
CA GLY A 261 5.45 4.46 1.02
C GLY A 261 3.94 4.48 1.19
N GLY A 262 3.34 3.35 1.55
CA GLY A 262 1.90 3.22 1.80
C GLY A 262 1.00 3.47 0.59
N VAL A 263 1.57 3.58 -0.61
CA VAL A 263 0.81 3.77 -1.85
C VAL A 263 0.98 2.55 -2.73
N ASP A 264 -0.04 1.68 -2.71
CA ASP A 264 -0.20 0.62 -3.69
C ASP A 264 -0.54 1.24 -5.06
N LEU A 265 0.45 1.58 -5.89
CA LEU A 265 0.22 2.30 -7.15
C LEU A 265 -0.75 1.58 -8.11
N PHE A 266 -0.78 0.24 -8.08
CA PHE A 266 -1.73 -0.55 -8.86
C PHE A 266 -3.20 -0.38 -8.42
N MET A 267 -3.44 0.18 -7.22
CA MET A 267 -4.77 0.49 -6.72
C MET A 267 -5.23 1.90 -7.07
N LEU A 268 -4.35 2.74 -7.61
CA LEU A 268 -4.77 4.01 -8.20
C LEU A 268 -5.73 3.69 -9.36
N ARG A 269 -6.92 4.30 -9.36
CA ARG A 269 -7.95 4.08 -10.37
C ARG A 269 -7.63 4.81 -11.67
N VAL A 270 -6.48 4.48 -12.24
CA VAL A 270 -5.73 5.31 -13.17
C VAL A 270 -5.06 4.41 -14.20
N ASP A 271 -5.32 4.62 -15.49
CA ASP A 271 -4.62 3.92 -16.58
C ASP A 271 -4.24 4.91 -17.71
N PRO A 272 -3.01 5.48 -17.68
CA PRO A 272 -2.47 6.27 -18.79
C PRO A 272 -2.34 5.49 -20.10
N GLY A 273 -2.38 4.16 -20.03
CA GLY A 273 -1.93 3.28 -21.07
C GLY A 273 -0.40 3.12 -21.06
N PRO A 274 0.12 1.91 -21.29
CA PRO A 274 1.56 1.64 -21.33
C PRO A 274 2.34 2.46 -22.35
N ALA A 275 1.71 2.74 -23.51
CA ALA A 275 2.36 3.47 -24.58
C ALA A 275 2.75 4.89 -24.15
N VAL A 276 1.87 5.56 -23.40
CA VAL A 276 2.11 6.92 -22.88
C VAL A 276 3.21 6.89 -21.81
N LEU A 277 3.17 5.93 -20.88
CA LEU A 277 4.20 5.78 -19.87
C LEU A 277 5.59 5.48 -20.47
N LEU A 278 5.64 4.62 -21.50
CA LEU A 278 6.88 4.28 -22.21
C LEU A 278 7.41 5.46 -23.03
N GLU A 279 6.55 6.27 -23.63
CA GLU A 279 6.94 7.51 -24.30
C GLU A 279 7.60 8.49 -23.32
N VAL A 280 6.98 8.70 -22.15
CA VAL A 280 7.57 9.55 -21.10
C VAL A 280 8.91 8.98 -20.63
N ALA A 281 8.97 7.69 -20.32
CA ALA A 281 10.20 7.03 -19.87
C ALA A 281 11.34 7.12 -20.91
N GLY A 282 11.01 7.04 -22.20
CA GLY A 282 11.97 7.08 -23.30
C GLY A 282 12.42 8.46 -23.74
N ALA A 283 11.80 9.54 -23.26
CA ALA A 283 12.11 10.91 -23.67
C ALA A 283 13.25 11.52 -22.82
N PRO A 284 14.50 11.67 -23.33
CA PRO A 284 15.62 12.15 -22.52
C PRO A 284 15.51 13.62 -22.12
N SER A 285 14.62 14.38 -22.77
CA SER A 285 14.31 15.77 -22.43
C SER A 285 13.40 15.92 -21.20
N ARG A 286 12.79 14.83 -20.73
CA ARG A 286 11.95 14.83 -19.52
C ARG A 286 12.82 14.70 -18.27
N ALA A 287 12.36 15.30 -17.18
CA ALA A 287 12.99 15.17 -15.87
C ALA A 287 13.13 13.68 -15.49
N LEU A 288 14.28 13.31 -14.93
CA LEU A 288 14.62 11.93 -14.60
C LEU A 288 13.57 11.30 -13.67
N GLU A 289 13.10 12.06 -12.70
CA GLU A 289 12.12 11.66 -11.69
C GLU A 289 10.82 11.19 -12.34
N ARG A 290 10.31 11.94 -13.33
CA ARG A 290 9.10 11.60 -14.09
C ARG A 290 9.28 10.36 -14.95
N ARG A 291 10.46 10.22 -15.57
CA ARG A 291 10.80 9.05 -16.39
C ARG A 291 10.85 7.76 -15.55
N VAL A 292 11.42 7.83 -14.35
CA VAL A 292 11.43 6.73 -13.38
C VAL A 292 10.02 6.43 -12.86
N ALA A 293 9.26 7.46 -12.47
CA ALA A 293 7.88 7.31 -11.99
C ALA A 293 6.97 6.64 -13.03
N ALA A 294 7.16 6.95 -14.32
CA ALA A 294 6.40 6.32 -15.40
C ALA A 294 6.67 4.80 -15.49
N LEU A 295 7.93 4.38 -15.29
CA LEU A 295 8.30 2.96 -15.24
C LEU A 295 7.81 2.27 -13.97
N GLN A 296 7.75 2.98 -12.83
CA GLN A 296 7.17 2.46 -11.59
C GLN A 296 5.67 2.19 -11.74
N LEU A 297 4.90 3.14 -12.28
CA LEU A 297 3.48 2.92 -12.60
C LEU A 297 3.30 1.73 -13.56
N LEU A 298 4.14 1.63 -14.58
CA LEU A 298 4.09 0.52 -15.54
C LEU A 298 4.41 -0.84 -14.90
N ALA A 299 5.31 -0.88 -13.91
CA ALA A 299 5.69 -2.11 -13.22
C ALA A 299 4.56 -2.68 -12.33
N GLU A 300 3.72 -1.79 -11.81
CA GLU A 300 2.61 -2.11 -10.90
C GLU A 300 1.35 -2.58 -11.66
N ASP A 301 1.22 -2.19 -12.93
CA ASP A 301 0.13 -2.68 -13.77
C ASP A 301 0.40 -4.10 -14.32
N LEU A 302 -0.30 -5.09 -13.77
CA LEU A 302 -0.14 -6.51 -14.08
C LEU A 302 -0.74 -6.96 -15.43
N ALA A 303 -1.64 -6.17 -16.03
CA ALA A 303 -2.36 -6.55 -17.24
C ALA A 303 -1.61 -6.21 -18.56
N PRO A 304 -1.00 -5.03 -18.73
CA PRO A 304 -0.36 -4.63 -19.99
C PRO A 304 1.08 -5.11 -20.19
N THR A 305 1.77 -5.55 -19.13
CA THR A 305 3.09 -6.21 -19.23
C THR A 305 3.02 -7.57 -19.97
N ARG A 306 1.82 -7.97 -20.44
CA ARG A 306 1.63 -9.16 -21.26
C ARG A 306 1.67 -8.89 -22.77
N LYS A 307 1.69 -7.62 -23.21
CA LYS A 307 1.68 -7.26 -24.63
C LYS A 307 3.11 -7.28 -25.20
N PRO A 308 3.36 -7.96 -26.34
CA PRO A 308 4.68 -7.95 -26.99
C PRO A 308 5.19 -6.54 -27.32
N SER A 309 4.31 -5.60 -27.66
CA SER A 309 4.66 -4.21 -27.94
C SER A 309 5.26 -3.49 -26.74
N THR A 310 4.73 -3.73 -25.53
CA THR A 310 5.29 -3.20 -24.28
C THR A 310 6.72 -3.72 -24.08
N SER A 311 6.93 -5.02 -24.29
CA SER A 311 8.25 -5.65 -24.17
C SER A 311 9.28 -5.06 -25.15
N ALA A 312 8.87 -4.83 -26.40
CA ALA A 312 9.74 -4.29 -27.44
C ALA A 312 10.14 -2.83 -27.13
N ALA A 313 9.23 -2.04 -26.55
CA ALA A 313 9.50 -0.67 -26.13
C ALA A 313 10.37 -0.56 -24.87
N LEU A 314 10.36 -1.56 -23.98
CA LEU A 314 11.23 -1.61 -22.80
C LEU A 314 12.68 -1.95 -23.14
N VAL A 315 12.92 -2.76 -24.19
CA VAL A 315 14.27 -3.22 -24.55
C VAL A 315 15.27 -2.08 -24.75
N PRO A 316 14.96 -0.99 -25.49
CA PRO A 316 15.85 0.17 -25.59
C PRO A 316 16.18 0.82 -24.24
N LEU A 317 15.23 0.86 -23.30
CA LEU A 317 15.41 1.48 -21.99
C LEU A 317 16.37 0.70 -21.08
N LEU A 318 16.58 -0.60 -21.34
CA LEU A 318 17.64 -1.38 -20.68
C LEU A 318 19.05 -0.93 -21.08
N SER A 319 19.18 -0.10 -22.12
CA SER A 319 20.45 0.49 -22.56
C SER A 319 20.49 2.01 -22.38
N ASP A 320 19.54 2.59 -21.64
CA ASP A 320 19.52 4.03 -21.35
C ASP A 320 20.82 4.47 -20.68
N PRO A 321 21.40 5.65 -21.01
CA PRO A 321 22.61 6.13 -20.35
C PRO A 321 22.44 6.30 -18.83
N GLU A 322 21.24 6.65 -18.36
CA GLU A 322 20.95 6.84 -16.95
C GLU A 322 20.64 5.49 -16.27
N PRO A 323 21.48 5.03 -15.32
CA PRO A 323 21.28 3.71 -14.72
C PRO A 323 19.97 3.58 -13.94
N ARG A 324 19.43 4.67 -13.38
CA ARG A 324 18.11 4.63 -12.72
C ARG A 324 16.98 4.24 -13.67
N ILE A 325 17.04 4.69 -14.93
CA ILE A 325 16.08 4.28 -15.97
C ILE A 325 16.24 2.79 -16.28
N ARG A 326 17.48 2.32 -16.44
CA ARG A 326 17.75 0.90 -16.68
C ARG A 326 17.24 0.02 -15.53
N ALA A 327 17.51 0.39 -14.29
CA ALA A 327 17.05 -0.33 -13.11
C ALA A 327 15.52 -0.36 -13.02
N ALA A 328 14.85 0.78 -13.26
CA ALA A 328 13.40 0.86 -13.28
C ALA A 328 12.78 0.05 -14.44
N ALA A 329 13.38 0.09 -15.62
CA ALA A 329 12.93 -0.70 -16.78
C ALA A 329 13.09 -2.20 -16.54
N ALA A 330 14.20 -2.62 -15.92
CA ALA A 330 14.38 -4.00 -15.47
C ALA A 330 13.32 -4.38 -14.42
N ALA A 331 12.95 -3.46 -13.53
CA ALA A 331 11.93 -3.71 -12.51
C ALA A 331 10.51 -3.92 -13.06
N VAL A 332 10.22 -3.60 -14.32
CA VAL A 332 8.91 -3.90 -14.93
C VAL A 332 8.74 -5.41 -15.10
N ALA A 333 7.83 -6.01 -14.33
CA ALA A 333 7.63 -7.44 -14.31
C ALA A 333 6.91 -7.94 -15.57
N MET A 334 7.58 -8.75 -16.37
CA MET A 334 7.01 -9.43 -17.54
C MET A 334 6.76 -10.90 -17.15
N ARG A 335 5.57 -11.23 -16.62
CA ARG A 335 5.26 -12.62 -16.23
C ARG A 335 5.38 -13.57 -17.43
N ASP A 336 5.79 -14.82 -17.18
CA ASP A 336 6.33 -15.76 -18.18
C ASP A 336 5.61 -15.89 -19.51
N ALA A 337 4.27 -15.81 -19.54
CA ALA A 337 3.48 -15.91 -20.76
C ALA A 337 3.58 -14.68 -21.69
N GLY A 338 4.09 -13.55 -21.20
CA GLY A 338 4.15 -12.26 -21.90
C GLY A 338 5.55 -11.74 -22.22
N ALA A 339 6.60 -12.29 -21.60
CA ALA A 339 7.98 -11.89 -21.88
C ALA A 339 8.41 -12.40 -23.26
N SER A 340 8.60 -11.49 -24.21
CA SER A 340 9.13 -11.84 -25.54
C SER A 340 10.55 -12.42 -25.45
N ALA A 341 10.91 -13.29 -26.38
CA ALA A 341 12.28 -13.81 -26.48
C ALA A 341 13.31 -12.67 -26.61
N GLN A 342 12.93 -11.56 -27.26
CA GLN A 342 13.76 -10.36 -27.38
C GLN A 342 14.02 -9.71 -26.01
N TRP A 343 13.00 -9.54 -25.18
CA TRP A 343 13.17 -8.99 -23.83
C TRP A 343 14.04 -9.89 -22.96
N ARG A 344 13.80 -11.22 -22.99
CA ARG A 344 14.60 -12.22 -22.26
C ARG A 344 16.08 -12.14 -22.67
N ALA A 345 16.36 -12.10 -23.98
CA ALA A 345 17.72 -11.94 -24.50
C ALA A 345 18.36 -10.61 -24.07
N ALA A 346 17.60 -9.51 -24.10
CA ALA A 346 18.09 -8.19 -23.69
C ALA A 346 18.46 -8.13 -22.19
N ILE A 347 17.66 -8.76 -21.31
CA ILE A 347 17.98 -8.86 -19.88
C ILE A 347 19.30 -9.61 -19.68
N VAL A 348 19.46 -10.79 -20.29
CA VAL A 348 20.69 -11.59 -20.17
C VAL A 348 21.89 -10.84 -20.74
N GLN A 349 21.77 -10.28 -21.95
CA GLN A 349 22.85 -9.50 -22.56
C GLN A 349 23.26 -8.32 -21.68
N ARG A 350 22.28 -7.58 -21.14
CA ARG A 350 22.56 -6.42 -20.28
C ARG A 350 23.21 -6.84 -18.97
N LEU A 351 22.74 -7.94 -18.35
CA LEU A 351 23.29 -8.45 -17.10
C LEU A 351 24.79 -8.75 -17.18
N HIS A 352 25.30 -9.21 -18.33
CA HIS A 352 26.72 -9.49 -18.54
C HIS A 352 27.61 -8.23 -18.63
N VAL A 353 27.04 -7.08 -19.01
CA VAL A 353 27.80 -5.83 -19.26
C VAL A 353 27.46 -4.71 -18.28
N GLU A 354 26.46 -4.91 -17.40
CA GLU A 354 26.02 -3.90 -16.46
C GLU A 354 27.04 -3.74 -15.31
N SER A 355 27.55 -2.52 -15.16
CA SER A 355 28.47 -2.17 -14.09
C SER A 355 27.78 -1.54 -12.88
N ASP A 356 26.58 -0.98 -13.03
CA ASP A 356 25.83 -0.40 -11.92
C ASP A 356 25.24 -1.50 -11.03
N PRO A 357 25.60 -1.58 -9.73
CA PRO A 357 25.17 -2.68 -8.86
C PRO A 357 23.65 -2.79 -8.69
N CYS A 358 22.96 -1.65 -8.57
CA CYS A 358 21.50 -1.61 -8.43
C CYS A 358 20.79 -2.12 -9.68
N THR A 359 21.23 -1.69 -10.86
CA THR A 359 20.71 -2.16 -12.14
C THR A 359 21.02 -3.65 -12.33
N ARG A 360 22.24 -4.08 -12.03
CA ARG A 360 22.66 -5.49 -12.11
C ARG A 360 21.82 -6.39 -11.21
N TYR A 361 21.56 -5.96 -9.97
CA TYR A 361 20.67 -6.66 -9.03
C TYR A 361 19.26 -6.83 -9.61
N ARG A 362 18.65 -5.76 -10.14
CA ARG A 362 17.31 -5.82 -10.73
C ARG A 362 17.24 -6.73 -11.96
N LEU A 363 18.27 -6.67 -12.82
CA LEU A 363 18.39 -7.57 -13.97
C LEU A 363 18.50 -9.03 -13.54
N ALA A 364 19.32 -9.34 -12.53
CA ALA A 364 19.50 -10.69 -12.02
C ALA A 364 18.22 -11.24 -11.37
N GLN A 365 17.54 -10.42 -10.55
CA GLN A 365 16.23 -10.76 -9.98
C GLN A 365 15.24 -11.16 -11.07
N ARG A 366 15.17 -10.37 -12.14
CA ARG A 366 14.19 -10.56 -13.22
C ARG A 366 14.56 -11.72 -14.14
N ALA A 367 15.85 -11.93 -14.39
CA ALA A 367 16.34 -13.11 -15.08
C ALA A 367 15.93 -14.39 -14.32
N ARG A 368 16.05 -14.39 -12.98
CA ARG A 368 15.61 -15.52 -12.14
C ARG A 368 14.12 -15.77 -12.23
N GLU A 369 13.31 -14.72 -12.03
CA GLU A 369 11.85 -14.84 -12.05
C GLU A 369 11.31 -15.32 -13.41
N ALA A 370 12.03 -15.02 -14.50
CA ALA A 370 11.72 -15.51 -15.83
C ALA A 370 12.35 -16.89 -16.16
N GLY A 371 13.00 -17.55 -15.20
CA GLY A 371 13.67 -18.84 -15.40
C GLY A 371 14.83 -18.80 -16.39
N LEU A 372 15.48 -17.64 -16.56
CA LEU A 372 16.57 -17.44 -17.52
C LEU A 372 17.94 -17.83 -16.96
N LEU A 373 18.05 -18.09 -15.66
CA LEU A 373 19.34 -18.39 -15.03
C LEU A 373 19.69 -19.87 -15.03
N ASP A 374 18.77 -20.74 -15.42
CA ASP A 374 19.00 -22.17 -15.49
C ASP A 374 20.09 -22.47 -16.54
N GLY A 375 21.28 -22.84 -16.08
CA GLY A 375 22.44 -23.15 -16.93
C GLY A 375 23.19 -21.92 -17.46
N ILE A 376 22.85 -20.70 -17.02
CA ILE A 376 23.69 -19.52 -17.27
C ILE A 376 24.67 -19.39 -16.11
N ASP A 377 25.95 -19.61 -16.41
CA ASP A 377 27.01 -19.16 -15.54
C ASP A 377 27.04 -17.62 -15.59
N LEU A 378 26.58 -16.97 -14.52
CA LEU A 378 26.63 -15.52 -14.41
C LEU A 378 28.05 -14.99 -14.22
N GLY A 379 29.06 -15.88 -14.12
CA GLY A 379 30.44 -15.53 -13.77
C GLY A 379 30.50 -14.87 -12.41
N LEU A 380 29.57 -15.23 -11.52
CA LEU A 380 29.47 -14.66 -10.19
C LEU A 380 30.31 -15.49 -9.25
N ASP A 381 31.58 -15.11 -9.11
CA ASP A 381 32.43 -15.58 -8.00
C ASP A 381 31.93 -15.04 -6.64
N ALA A 382 30.93 -14.15 -6.66
CA ALA A 382 30.40 -13.39 -5.54
C ALA A 382 28.92 -13.02 -5.73
N PRO A 383 28.14 -12.87 -4.64
CA PRO A 383 26.77 -12.37 -4.71
C PRO A 383 26.71 -10.95 -5.29
N ILE A 384 25.65 -10.64 -6.03
CA ILE A 384 25.40 -9.27 -6.49
C ILE A 384 24.80 -8.51 -5.31
N VAL A 385 25.51 -7.49 -4.83
CA VAL A 385 25.02 -6.60 -3.76
C VAL A 385 24.71 -5.23 -4.34
N ALA A 386 23.58 -4.67 -3.92
CA ALA A 386 23.11 -3.34 -4.28
C ALA A 386 22.75 -2.56 -3.02
N ALA A 387 23.13 -1.28 -2.98
CA ALA A 387 22.73 -0.36 -1.92
C ALA A 387 22.05 0.86 -2.55
N GLU A 388 20.86 1.19 -2.05
CA GLU A 388 20.09 2.33 -2.53
C GLU A 388 19.79 3.27 -1.37
N ARG A 389 20.13 4.56 -1.52
CA ARG A 389 19.79 5.59 -0.54
C ARG A 389 18.33 6.00 -0.70
N ARG A 390 17.61 6.02 0.42
CA ARG A 390 16.19 6.36 0.56
C ARG A 390 16.02 7.35 1.73
N GLY A 391 16.31 8.63 1.47
CA GLY A 391 16.41 9.65 2.52
C GLY A 391 17.56 9.35 3.48
N ARG A 392 17.26 9.24 4.77
CA ARG A 392 18.23 8.87 5.83
C ARG A 392 18.51 7.38 5.94
N ALA A 393 17.75 6.56 5.20
CA ALA A 393 17.86 5.13 5.24
C ALA A 393 18.60 4.60 4.00
N PHE A 394 19.31 3.49 4.16
CA PHE A 394 19.89 2.75 3.05
C PHE A 394 19.26 1.39 2.97
N GLU A 395 18.72 1.08 1.81
CA GLU A 395 18.22 -0.24 1.50
C GLU A 395 19.35 -1.06 0.87
N LEU A 396 19.87 -2.02 1.64
CA LEU A 396 20.81 -3.02 1.15
C LEU A 396 20.02 -4.20 0.61
N ARG A 397 20.39 -4.67 -0.59
CA ARG A 397 19.81 -5.85 -1.24
C ARG A 397 20.93 -6.73 -1.77
N TRP A 398 20.76 -8.05 -1.74
CA TRP A 398 21.68 -8.93 -2.44
C TRP A 398 20.98 -10.09 -3.12
N PHE A 399 21.63 -10.56 -4.17
CA PHE A 399 21.18 -11.65 -5.00
C PHE A 399 22.26 -12.73 -5.03
N ASP A 400 21.87 -13.89 -4.53
CA ASP A 400 22.66 -15.12 -4.56
C ASP A 400 21.82 -16.22 -5.21
N ASP A 401 22.35 -16.87 -6.25
CA ASP A 401 21.74 -18.00 -6.97
C ASP A 401 22.04 -19.35 -6.36
N THR A 402 23.12 -19.45 -5.58
CA THR A 402 23.50 -20.65 -4.84
C THR A 402 22.89 -20.72 -3.44
N ALA A 403 22.42 -19.59 -2.90
CA ALA A 403 21.95 -19.44 -1.52
C ALA A 403 22.97 -19.89 -0.47
N SER A 404 24.26 -19.78 -0.78
CA SER A 404 25.37 -20.16 0.11
C SER A 404 25.94 -18.99 0.90
N TRP A 405 25.59 -17.75 0.55
CA TRP A 405 26.17 -16.56 1.16
C TRP A 405 25.30 -15.97 2.28
N SER A 406 25.89 -15.74 3.44
CA SER A 406 25.34 -14.92 4.53
C SER A 406 26.01 -13.55 4.58
N LEU A 407 25.26 -12.55 5.03
CA LEU A 407 25.82 -11.23 5.37
C LEU A 407 26.26 -11.29 6.84
N ASP A 408 27.57 -11.28 7.06
CA ASP A 408 28.17 -11.48 8.39
C ASP A 408 28.48 -10.15 9.08
N GLY A 409 28.69 -9.09 8.29
CA GLY A 409 28.94 -7.77 8.81
C GLY A 409 28.74 -6.71 7.74
N LEU A 410 28.56 -5.48 8.19
CA LEU A 410 28.41 -4.35 7.29
C LEU A 410 29.21 -3.18 7.83
N GLU A 411 30.05 -2.61 6.97
CA GLU A 411 30.88 -1.49 7.32
C GLU A 411 30.49 -0.31 6.43
N VAL A 412 30.15 0.83 7.03
CA VAL A 412 29.87 2.07 6.29
C VAL A 412 31.08 2.96 6.43
N VAL A 413 31.74 3.26 5.31
CA VAL A 413 32.88 4.18 5.24
C VAL A 413 32.39 5.50 4.67
N ALA A 414 32.21 6.50 5.54
CA ALA A 414 31.87 7.85 5.14
C ALA A 414 33.14 8.65 4.90
N THR A 415 33.39 9.10 3.68
CA THR A 415 34.50 10.00 3.35
C THR A 415 33.94 11.41 3.11
N PRO A 416 33.99 12.30 4.12
CA PRO A 416 33.52 13.67 3.95
C PRO A 416 34.38 14.41 2.93
N ALA A 417 33.81 15.42 2.24
CA ALA A 417 34.54 16.27 1.31
C ALA A 417 35.76 16.96 1.95
N GLU A 418 35.68 17.23 3.26
CA GLU A 418 36.77 17.71 4.09
C GLU A 418 36.82 16.88 5.39
N GLY A 419 37.91 16.16 5.63
CA GLY A 419 38.14 15.42 6.89
C GLY A 419 38.63 13.97 6.70
N ALA A 420 38.81 13.28 7.83
CA ALA A 420 39.16 11.86 7.85
C ALA A 420 37.92 10.98 7.62
N ALA A 421 38.09 9.90 6.87
CA ALA A 421 37.05 8.89 6.70
C ALA A 421 36.59 8.36 8.07
N ARG A 422 35.28 8.20 8.24
CA ARG A 422 34.67 7.59 9.42
C ARG A 422 34.12 6.23 9.05
N THR A 423 34.52 5.21 9.78
CA THR A 423 34.03 3.85 9.64
C THR A 423 33.01 3.56 10.73
N LEU A 424 31.80 3.15 10.33
CA LEU A 424 30.80 2.56 11.21
C LEU A 424 30.70 1.07 10.91
N GLN A 425 31.13 0.23 11.85
CA GLN A 425 30.87 -1.21 11.78
C GLN A 425 29.51 -1.50 12.39
N LEU A 426 28.68 -2.20 11.64
CA LEU A 426 27.36 -2.67 12.05
C LEU A 426 27.42 -4.19 12.14
N GLU A 427 27.33 -4.67 13.38
CA GLU A 427 27.07 -6.08 13.65
C GLU A 427 25.67 -6.46 13.14
N PRO A 428 25.41 -7.73 12.80
CA PRO A 428 24.08 -8.15 12.35
C PRO A 428 22.94 -7.76 13.31
N GLY A 429 23.20 -7.68 14.63
CA GLY A 429 22.22 -7.22 15.62
C GLY A 429 22.01 -5.70 15.70
N GLN A 430 22.83 -4.89 15.01
CA GLN A 430 22.76 -3.42 14.97
C GLN A 430 22.07 -2.91 13.69
N VAL A 431 21.84 -3.77 12.71
CA VAL A 431 21.00 -3.47 11.55
C VAL A 431 19.57 -3.37 12.04
N ALA A 432 18.94 -2.20 11.83
CA ALA A 432 17.69 -1.80 12.49
C ALA A 432 16.63 -2.90 12.47
N ARG A 433 16.45 -3.58 11.32
CA ARG A 433 15.68 -4.82 11.18
C ARG A 433 16.13 -5.60 9.93
N TRP A 434 16.05 -6.92 10.02
CA TRP A 434 16.19 -7.84 8.89
C TRP A 434 14.81 -8.26 8.39
N TRP A 435 14.63 -8.36 7.08
CA TRP A 435 13.57 -9.21 6.54
C TRP A 435 14.11 -10.15 5.47
N SER A 436 13.54 -11.34 5.47
CA SER A 436 13.52 -12.23 4.31
C SER A 436 12.10 -12.18 3.74
N SER A 437 11.93 -11.71 2.51
CA SER A 437 10.61 -11.91 1.86
C SER A 437 10.46 -13.41 1.60
N GLY A 438 9.39 -14.04 2.10
CA GLY A 438 9.20 -15.49 2.01
C GLY A 438 9.09 -16.05 0.58
N SER A 439 8.99 -15.19 -0.44
CA SER A 439 8.82 -15.57 -1.85
C SER A 439 9.99 -15.18 -2.76
N SER A 440 10.92 -14.34 -2.31
CA SER A 440 12.13 -14.01 -3.06
C SER A 440 13.33 -14.06 -2.13
N ARG A 441 14.29 -14.96 -2.42
CA ARG A 441 15.55 -15.14 -1.67
C ARG A 441 16.50 -13.92 -1.77
N GLY A 442 16.00 -12.76 -2.18
CA GLY A 442 16.66 -11.50 -1.90
C GLY A 442 16.43 -11.17 -0.44
N VAL A 443 17.49 -11.13 0.34
CA VAL A 443 17.44 -10.60 1.69
C VAL A 443 17.79 -9.12 1.57
N GLY A 444 17.08 -8.31 2.35
CA GLY A 444 17.31 -6.87 2.40
C GLY A 444 17.35 -6.38 3.83
N GLY A 445 18.08 -5.30 4.04
CA GLY A 445 18.22 -4.66 5.35
C GLY A 445 18.19 -3.15 5.18
N TRP A 446 17.74 -2.46 6.24
CA TRP A 446 17.75 -1.01 6.28
C TRP A 446 18.76 -0.51 7.30
N LEU A 447 19.59 0.42 6.85
CA LEU A 447 20.52 1.14 7.71
C LEU A 447 19.99 2.53 7.93
N LEU A 448 19.68 2.86 9.17
CA LEU A 448 19.22 4.18 9.57
C LEU A 448 20.36 4.94 10.21
N PHE A 449 20.61 6.16 9.74
CA PHE A 449 21.60 7.05 10.33
C PHE A 449 20.91 8.06 11.23
N ASP A 450 21.35 8.13 12.49
CA ASP A 450 20.90 9.12 13.47
C ASP A 450 22.12 9.69 14.23
N PRO A 451 22.50 10.97 14.04
CA PRO A 451 21.86 11.95 13.18
C PRO A 451 22.01 11.61 11.67
N PRO A 452 21.18 12.21 10.81
CA PRO A 452 21.31 12.12 9.36
C PRO A 452 22.73 12.48 8.90
N LEU A 453 23.16 11.85 7.80
CA LEU A 453 24.49 12.11 7.24
C LEU A 453 24.61 13.59 6.83
N PRO A 454 25.77 14.25 7.04
CA PRO A 454 25.95 15.66 6.72
C PRO A 454 25.59 15.95 5.26
N GLN A 455 24.72 16.93 5.04
CA GLN A 455 24.36 17.41 3.70
C GLN A 455 25.62 17.94 3.00
N GLY A 456 25.93 17.42 1.80
CA GLY A 456 27.10 17.81 1.00
C GLY A 456 27.63 16.68 0.11
N ARG A 457 28.72 16.97 -0.63
CA ARG A 457 29.43 16.00 -1.51
C ARG A 457 30.25 14.98 -0.70
N SER A 458 29.64 14.35 0.29
CA SER A 458 30.26 13.25 1.01
C SER A 458 30.14 12.01 0.13
N GLU A 459 31.27 11.40 -0.22
CA GLU A 459 31.27 10.09 -0.84
C GLU A 459 31.14 9.06 0.27
N PHE A 460 30.08 8.27 0.21
CA PHE A 460 29.92 7.16 1.13
C PHE A 460 30.20 5.86 0.36
N GLU A 461 30.98 5.00 0.98
CA GLU A 461 31.30 3.68 0.50
C GLU A 461 30.71 2.70 1.51
N LEU A 462 29.78 1.87 1.08
CA LEU A 462 29.33 0.75 1.90
C LEU A 462 30.22 -0.44 1.58
N VAL A 463 30.78 -1.07 2.61
CA VAL A 463 31.58 -2.28 2.55
C VAL A 463 30.77 -3.41 3.17
N ALA A 464 30.11 -4.22 2.34
CA ALA A 464 29.40 -5.40 2.80
C ALA A 464 30.38 -6.56 2.99
N HIS A 465 30.42 -7.15 4.19
CA HIS A 465 31.21 -8.33 4.52
C HIS A 465 30.30 -9.56 4.44
N MET A 466 30.44 -10.33 3.36
CA MET A 466 29.66 -11.53 3.12
C MET A 466 30.53 -12.78 3.28
N SER A 467 29.95 -13.88 3.77
CA SER A 467 30.67 -15.15 3.86
C SER A 467 29.91 -16.33 3.27
N ALA A 468 30.68 -17.32 2.82
CA ALA A 468 30.21 -18.64 2.44
C ALA A 468 31.27 -19.67 2.86
N GLY A 469 31.04 -20.36 3.97
CA GLY A 469 32.05 -21.24 4.58
C GLY A 469 33.22 -20.42 5.16
N GLU A 470 34.44 -20.62 4.65
CA GLU A 470 35.65 -19.89 5.10
C GLU A 470 36.00 -18.66 4.25
N GLN A 471 35.21 -18.38 3.20
CA GLN A 471 35.47 -17.24 2.31
C GLN A 471 34.74 -16.01 2.81
N THR A 472 35.42 -14.86 2.81
CA THR A 472 34.83 -13.54 3.12
C THR A 472 35.08 -12.58 1.96
N LEU A 473 34.06 -11.82 1.59
CA LEU A 473 34.13 -10.80 0.54
C LEU A 473 33.76 -9.43 1.09
N ALA A 474 34.57 -8.42 0.77
CA ALA A 474 34.30 -7.02 1.04
C ALA A 474 33.88 -6.31 -0.25
N LEU A 475 32.62 -5.89 -0.35
CA LEU A 475 32.08 -5.21 -1.54
C LEU A 475 31.89 -3.73 -1.28
N ARG A 476 32.65 -2.90 -2.02
CA ARG A 476 32.59 -1.44 -2.00
C ARG A 476 31.48 -0.94 -2.92
N LEU A 477 30.46 -0.32 -2.34
CA LEU A 477 29.30 0.18 -3.08
C LEU A 477 29.30 1.71 -3.05
N PRO A 478 29.45 2.37 -4.22
CA PRO A 478 29.36 3.82 -4.28
C PRO A 478 27.94 4.23 -3.94
N LEU A 479 27.78 5.00 -2.87
CA LEU A 479 26.49 5.60 -2.57
C LEU A 479 26.36 6.83 -3.46
N ARG A 480 25.40 6.76 -4.40
CA ARG A 480 25.12 7.92 -5.23
C ARG A 480 24.68 9.06 -4.32
N PRO A 481 25.33 10.23 -4.38
CA PRO A 481 24.69 11.42 -3.85
C PRO A 481 23.33 11.54 -4.53
N LEU A 482 22.33 11.98 -3.78
CA LEU A 482 21.16 12.57 -4.39
C LEU A 482 21.73 13.80 -5.13
N GLY A 483 22.00 13.64 -6.43
CA GLY A 483 22.62 14.70 -7.20
C GLY A 483 21.81 15.98 -7.04
N ASP A 484 22.50 17.13 -7.07
CA ASP A 484 21.78 18.41 -7.14
C ASP A 484 20.78 18.29 -8.28
N PRO A 485 19.48 18.53 -8.05
CA PRO A 485 18.51 18.45 -9.12
C PRO A 485 18.98 19.42 -10.20
N PRO A 486 19.03 18.99 -11.48
CA PRO A 486 19.36 19.91 -12.55
C PRO A 486 18.46 21.14 -12.42
N PRO A 487 18.97 22.36 -12.67
CA PRO A 487 18.14 23.55 -12.63
C PRO A 487 16.91 23.30 -13.49
N PRO A 488 15.71 23.70 -13.04
CA PRO A 488 14.48 23.41 -13.77
C PRO A 488 14.64 23.93 -15.20
N GLY A 489 14.66 23.01 -16.17
CA GLY A 489 14.59 23.38 -17.57
C GLY A 489 13.26 24.10 -17.86
N PRO A 490 13.15 24.80 -19.00
CA PRO A 490 11.86 25.33 -19.43
C PRO A 490 10.84 24.20 -19.42
N GLU A 491 9.72 24.43 -18.75
CA GLU A 491 8.70 23.41 -18.57
C GLU A 491 8.13 23.05 -19.95
N PRO A 492 8.23 21.79 -20.39
CA PRO A 492 7.65 21.38 -21.66
C PRO A 492 6.12 21.51 -21.56
N ASP A 493 5.47 21.86 -22.67
CA ASP A 493 4.02 21.98 -22.73
C ASP A 493 3.34 20.75 -22.11
N PRO A 494 2.23 20.95 -21.36
CA PRO A 494 1.50 19.86 -20.73
C PRO A 494 1.12 18.82 -21.79
N ILE A 495 1.45 17.56 -21.51
CA ILE A 495 0.96 16.45 -22.33
C ILE A 495 -0.52 16.32 -22.01
N VAL A 496 -1.36 16.87 -22.89
CA VAL A 496 -2.78 16.53 -22.89
C VAL A 496 -2.86 15.16 -23.55
N PRO A 497 -3.15 14.07 -22.82
CA PRO A 497 -3.36 12.79 -23.45
C PRO A 497 -4.44 12.98 -24.53
N ALA A 498 -4.19 12.47 -25.73
CA ALA A 498 -5.16 12.55 -26.81
C ALA A 498 -6.50 12.06 -26.25
N SER A 499 -7.50 12.95 -26.22
CA SER A 499 -8.79 12.71 -25.58
C SER A 499 -9.23 11.29 -25.85
N VAL A 500 -9.12 10.42 -24.83
CA VAL A 500 -9.71 9.10 -24.88
C VAL A 500 -11.19 9.40 -24.90
N ALA A 501 -11.79 9.34 -26.09
CA ALA A 501 -13.22 9.56 -26.26
C ALA A 501 -13.91 8.76 -25.16
N PRO A 502 -14.70 9.39 -24.27
CA PRO A 502 -15.27 8.72 -23.13
C PRO A 502 -15.95 7.46 -23.65
N THR A 503 -15.51 6.29 -23.16
CA THR A 503 -16.16 5.03 -23.49
C THR A 503 -17.65 5.24 -23.23
N PRO A 504 -18.53 5.12 -24.23
CA PRO A 504 -19.94 5.43 -24.03
C PRO A 504 -20.43 4.53 -22.91
N ILE A 505 -20.73 5.15 -21.76
CA ILE A 505 -21.48 4.51 -20.70
C ILE A 505 -22.79 4.16 -21.37
N SER A 506 -23.01 2.87 -21.63
CA SER A 506 -24.26 2.35 -22.11
C SER A 506 -25.32 2.71 -21.07
N THR A 507 -26.05 3.79 -21.34
CA THR A 507 -27.24 4.16 -20.58
C THR A 507 -28.23 3.00 -20.67
N PRO A 508 -28.77 2.52 -19.53
CA PRO A 508 -29.94 1.66 -19.57
C PRO A 508 -31.07 2.43 -20.28
N PRO A 509 -31.88 1.78 -21.12
CA PRO A 509 -32.94 2.47 -21.84
C PRO A 509 -33.99 3.01 -20.87
N GLY A 510 -34.08 4.34 -20.81
CA GLY A 510 -35.32 5.11 -20.63
C GLY A 510 -35.93 5.17 -19.23
N CYS A 511 -35.57 6.22 -18.48
CA CYS A 511 -36.50 6.87 -17.54
C CYS A 511 -36.43 8.39 -17.73
N THR A 512 -37.28 8.90 -18.63
CA THR A 512 -37.59 10.34 -18.71
C THR A 512 -38.59 10.69 -17.62
N CYS A 513 -38.16 11.36 -16.56
CA CYS A 513 -39.05 12.07 -15.65
C CYS A 513 -38.81 13.58 -15.80
N GLY A 514 -39.63 14.22 -16.63
CA GLY A 514 -39.77 15.66 -16.66
C GLY A 514 -40.55 16.14 -15.43
N VAL A 515 -40.03 17.16 -14.77
CA VAL A 515 -40.71 17.86 -13.67
C VAL A 515 -41.60 18.94 -14.28
N ALA A 516 -42.92 18.79 -14.12
CA ALA A 516 -43.87 19.89 -14.25
C ALA A 516 -45.00 19.72 -13.23
N ALA A 517 -45.21 20.77 -12.43
CA ALA A 517 -46.20 20.84 -11.36
C ALA A 517 -47.64 20.93 -11.88
N SER A 518 -48.60 20.26 -11.23
CA SER A 518 -50.01 20.69 -11.14
C SER A 518 -50.85 19.78 -10.24
N ARG A 519 -51.71 20.43 -9.43
CA ARG A 519 -52.74 19.87 -8.54
C ARG A 519 -53.81 19.03 -9.26
N LYS A 520 -54.33 17.97 -8.63
CA LYS A 520 -55.75 17.78 -8.23
C LYS A 520 -56.06 16.35 -7.76
N ALA A 521 -57.12 16.26 -6.97
CA ALA A 521 -57.64 15.13 -6.21
C ALA A 521 -58.19 13.94 -7.04
N GLY A 522 -58.29 12.78 -6.38
CA GLY A 522 -59.45 11.89 -6.50
C GLY A 522 -59.19 10.45 -6.96
N PRO A 523 -60.04 9.47 -6.56
CA PRO A 523 -59.64 8.10 -6.18
C PRO A 523 -60.10 6.99 -7.16
N TRP A 524 -60.04 5.73 -6.70
CA TRP A 524 -60.55 4.44 -7.26
C TRP A 524 -59.49 3.58 -7.99
N LEU A 525 -59.12 2.35 -7.59
CA LEU A 525 -59.79 1.04 -7.34
C LEU A 525 -59.72 0.06 -8.53
N LEU A 526 -58.96 -1.03 -8.33
CA LEU A 526 -59.26 -2.46 -8.62
C LEU A 526 -59.44 -2.98 -10.08
N TRP A 527 -58.61 -4.00 -10.43
CA TRP A 527 -58.91 -5.39 -10.90
C TRP A 527 -57.72 -5.94 -11.74
N LEU A 528 -57.36 -7.24 -11.85
CA LEU A 528 -57.45 -8.50 -11.08
C LEU A 528 -56.87 -9.64 -11.98
N VAL A 529 -56.40 -10.74 -11.38
CA VAL A 529 -56.23 -12.14 -11.93
C VAL A 529 -55.11 -12.40 -12.97
N GLY A 530 -54.31 -13.49 -12.89
CA GLY A 530 -54.26 -14.60 -11.92
C GLY A 530 -53.48 -15.84 -12.42
N LEU A 531 -53.81 -16.97 -11.76
CA LEU A 531 -53.41 -18.38 -11.98
C LEU A 531 -51.95 -18.76 -11.61
N GLY A 532 -51.67 -19.85 -10.88
CA GLY A 532 -52.53 -20.91 -10.38
C GLY A 532 -51.72 -21.88 -9.51
N SER A 533 -52.39 -22.42 -8.49
CA SER A 533 -51.91 -23.44 -7.58
C SER A 533 -52.54 -24.80 -7.89
N MET A 534 -51.93 -25.84 -7.32
CA MET A 534 -52.42 -27.21 -7.08
C MET A 534 -52.26 -28.25 -8.19
N LEU A 535 -51.61 -29.37 -7.83
CA LEU A 535 -52.33 -30.58 -7.42
C LEU A 535 -51.39 -31.63 -6.79
N GLY A 536 -51.66 -31.95 -5.52
CA GLY A 536 -51.35 -33.23 -4.92
C GLY A 536 -52.60 -34.12 -4.92
N ARG A 537 -52.41 -35.41 -5.23
CA ARG A 537 -53.26 -36.57 -4.90
C ARG A 537 -52.26 -37.72 -4.67
N GLY A 538 -52.24 -38.52 -3.61
CA GLY A 538 -53.33 -39.01 -2.79
C GLY A 538 -53.62 -40.47 -3.16
N THR A 539 -52.98 -41.45 -2.51
CA THR A 539 -53.42 -42.86 -2.51
C THR A 539 -53.22 -43.49 -1.13
N ARG A 540 -54.33 -43.80 -0.48
CA ARG A 540 -54.44 -44.79 0.61
C ARG A 540 -55.76 -45.52 0.41
N ARG A 541 -55.70 -46.83 0.15
CA ARG A 541 -56.81 -47.79 0.29
C ARG A 541 -56.34 -48.86 1.26
N GLY A 542 -57.17 -49.16 2.26
CA GLY A 542 -56.88 -50.16 3.28
C GLY A 542 -57.12 -51.59 2.81
N THR A 543 -56.52 -52.51 3.54
CA THR A 543 -56.86 -53.94 3.58
C THR A 543 -57.56 -54.25 4.91
N LYS A 544 -58.72 -54.91 4.82
CA LYS A 544 -59.30 -55.77 5.85
C LYS A 544 -59.65 -57.09 5.15
N ASN A 545 -58.74 -58.05 5.28
CA ASN A 545 -58.93 -59.46 5.59
C ASN A 545 -57.55 -60.10 5.65
#